data_AF-A0A4Y7JK40-F1
#
_entry.id   AF-A0A4Y7JK40-F1
#
_cell.length_a   1.000
_cell.length_b   1.000
_cell.length_c   1.000
_cell.angle_alpha   90.00
_cell.angle_beta   90.00
_cell.angle_gamma   90.00
#
_symmetry.space_group_name_H-M   'P 1'
#
loop_
_entity.id
_entity.type
_entity.pdbx_description
1 polymer ?
#
loop_
_entity_poly.entity_id
_entity_poly.type
_entity_poly.pdbx_seq_one_letter_code
_entity_poly.pdbx_strand_id
1 'polypeptide(L)'
;MKHGEVSSLRNIINTTNNGGDDQRRPTHHLESSATSQVLIPIFSSLRLKMDGEELTEQETALYDRQIRVWGVDAQRRLSKSHILVTGISGTIVEFCKNIVLAGVGSVTLMDDRKVTEESMWANFLITPDENMWDGKSVAEVCCDGLSEFNPMVHVSVEKGNLSTFDGEFYDKFSAVVVGRCSLATKKRINEICRKRPNRIAFYTIDCRDSCGEIFVDLQNYSYAQKKLEETVECRLKYSSFEEAVALPWKSLPRRASKLYFAMRVIEKFEQDEGRTPGETSIADLHNVLKLKKLLCEEQSVNESQIPDSLLERLLVGNIEHPPVCAIIGGILGQEVIKMVSGKGDPIKNFFFYDVMDGKGIIEDVSAPESS
;
A
#
# COMPACT_ATOMS: atom_id res chain seq x y z
N MET A 1 -0.79 49.12 -45.93
CA MET A 1 0.13 47.95 -46.00
C MET A 1 -0.47 46.83 -45.15
N LYS A 2 -0.89 45.72 -45.81
CA LYS A 2 -1.30 44.38 -45.33
C LYS A 2 -2.22 44.34 -44.08
N HIS A 3 -3.54 44.14 -44.11
CA HIS A 3 -4.43 43.11 -44.71
C HIS A 3 -4.15 41.64 -44.30
N GLY A 4 -5.21 40.98 -43.80
CA GLY A 4 -5.32 39.57 -43.41
C GLY A 4 -6.27 39.41 -42.21
N GLU A 5 -7.55 39.81 -42.27
CA GLU A 5 -8.72 39.13 -42.88
C GLU A 5 -9.08 37.76 -42.27
N VAL A 6 -10.22 37.80 -41.57
CA VAL A 6 -11.05 36.71 -41.08
C VAL A 6 -12.06 36.36 -42.17
N SER A 7 -12.16 35.10 -42.59
CA SER A 7 -13.35 34.50 -43.21
C SER A 7 -13.11 33.00 -43.43
N SER A 8 -13.92 32.16 -42.79
CA SER A 8 -15.09 31.48 -43.37
C SER A 8 -14.70 30.20 -44.11
N LEU A 9 -15.26 29.06 -43.71
CA LEU A 9 -15.67 27.96 -44.61
C LEU A 9 -16.57 26.98 -43.83
N ARG A 10 -17.88 27.19 -43.96
CA ARG A 10 -18.94 26.21 -43.73
C ARG A 10 -19.11 25.36 -45.00
N ASN A 11 -19.52 24.11 -44.78
CA ASN A 11 -20.19 23.18 -45.69
C ASN A 11 -19.34 22.56 -46.82
N ILE A 12 -19.32 21.22 -46.85
CA ILE A 12 -19.69 20.39 -48.02
C ILE A 12 -20.22 19.05 -47.48
N ILE A 13 -21.48 18.76 -47.79
CA ILE A 13 -22.17 17.48 -47.65
C ILE A 13 -22.66 17.09 -49.07
N ASN A 14 -22.56 15.79 -49.36
CA ASN A 14 -23.20 14.98 -50.43
C ASN A 14 -22.63 14.99 -51.86
N THR A 15 -22.22 13.79 -52.30
CA THR A 15 -22.63 13.03 -53.52
C THR A 15 -21.84 11.69 -53.54
N THR A 16 -22.25 10.50 -53.98
CA THR A 16 -23.48 9.87 -54.51
C THR A 16 -23.26 8.34 -54.63
N ASN A 17 -24.29 7.55 -54.31
CA ASN A 17 -24.80 6.26 -54.87
C ASN A 17 -23.92 5.18 -55.54
N ASN A 18 -24.08 3.93 -55.07
CA ASN A 18 -24.69 2.73 -55.73
C ASN A 18 -24.25 1.48 -54.90
N GLY A 19 -25.10 0.59 -54.39
CA GLY A 19 -26.10 -0.25 -55.07
C GLY A 19 -25.50 -1.64 -55.34
N GLY A 20 -25.81 -2.64 -54.52
CA GLY A 20 -25.33 -4.02 -54.71
C GLY A 20 -25.68 -4.97 -53.56
N ASP A 21 -26.45 -6.00 -53.89
CA ASP A 21 -27.10 -7.00 -53.05
C ASP A 21 -26.15 -8.13 -52.59
N ASP A 22 -26.60 -8.84 -51.56
CA ASP A 22 -26.40 -10.28 -51.31
C ASP A 22 -25.20 -10.83 -50.48
N GLN A 23 -25.59 -11.77 -49.61
CA GLN A 23 -24.85 -12.87 -48.96
C GLN A 23 -24.13 -12.69 -47.61
N ARG A 24 -24.80 -13.27 -46.62
CA ARG A 24 -24.33 -13.79 -45.32
C ARG A 24 -22.92 -14.41 -45.39
N ARG A 25 -22.05 -14.06 -44.42
CA ARG A 25 -20.90 -14.89 -44.03
C ARG A 25 -20.84 -15.08 -42.51
N PRO A 26 -20.36 -16.24 -42.04
CA PRO A 26 -20.66 -16.76 -40.72
C PRO A 26 -19.68 -16.27 -39.64
N THR A 27 -20.19 -16.23 -38.42
CA THR A 27 -19.44 -16.05 -37.17
C THR A 27 -18.42 -17.18 -36.99
N HIS A 28 -17.13 -16.86 -37.09
CA HIS A 28 -16.07 -17.77 -36.66
C HIS A 28 -16.00 -17.74 -35.12
N HIS A 29 -16.42 -18.85 -34.51
CA HIS A 29 -15.98 -19.22 -33.18
C HIS A 29 -14.45 -19.39 -33.21
N LEU A 30 -13.72 -18.56 -32.47
CA LEU A 30 -12.35 -18.86 -32.09
C LEU A 30 -12.39 -19.82 -30.90
N GLU A 31 -12.13 -21.09 -31.17
CA GLU A 31 -11.65 -22.02 -30.16
C GLU A 31 -10.24 -21.56 -29.72
N SER A 32 -10.10 -21.14 -28.46
CA SER A 32 -8.80 -20.85 -27.87
C SER A 32 -8.07 -22.16 -27.54
N SER A 33 -7.12 -22.51 -28.38
CA SER A 33 -6.18 -23.60 -28.19
C SER A 33 -5.19 -23.32 -27.04
N ALA A 34 -5.20 -24.24 -26.07
CA ALA A 34 -4.09 -24.71 -25.23
C ALA A 34 -2.99 -23.72 -24.80
N THR A 35 -3.17 -23.06 -23.66
CA THR A 35 -2.07 -22.55 -22.79
C THR A 35 -2.27 -22.87 -21.30
N SER A 36 -3.22 -23.74 -20.95
CA SER A 36 -3.68 -23.92 -19.56
C SER A 36 -2.81 -24.83 -18.68
N GLN A 37 -1.77 -25.49 -19.21
CA GLN A 37 -1.04 -26.53 -18.44
C GLN A 37 0.13 -26.05 -17.57
N VAL A 38 0.60 -24.80 -17.72
CA VAL A 38 1.73 -24.27 -16.91
C VAL A 38 1.28 -23.40 -15.74
N LEU A 39 -0.01 -23.02 -15.67
CA LEU A 39 -0.56 -22.19 -14.59
C LEU A 39 -0.94 -22.98 -13.32
N ILE A 40 -1.17 -24.29 -13.43
CA ILE A 40 -1.67 -25.14 -12.34
C ILE A 40 -0.66 -25.27 -11.17
N PRO A 41 0.67 -25.36 -11.35
CA PRO A 41 1.60 -25.48 -10.23
C PRO A 41 1.74 -24.19 -9.40
N ILE A 42 1.57 -23.02 -10.03
CA ILE A 42 1.77 -21.69 -9.40
C ILE A 42 0.80 -21.48 -8.23
N PHE A 43 -0.43 -21.95 -8.36
CA PHE A 43 -1.49 -21.72 -7.37
C PHE A 43 -1.56 -22.78 -6.26
N SER A 44 -0.74 -23.83 -6.31
CA SER A 44 -0.68 -24.82 -5.22
C SER A 44 0.04 -24.29 -3.97
N SER A 45 0.97 -23.34 -4.15
CA SER A 45 1.75 -22.67 -3.09
C SER A 45 0.96 -21.53 -2.42
N LEU A 46 0.13 -20.83 -3.20
CA LEU A 46 -0.86 -19.86 -2.72
C LEU A 46 -2.11 -20.64 -2.27
N ARG A 47 -2.14 -21.17 -1.05
CA ARG A 47 -3.35 -21.80 -0.45
C ARG A 47 -4.49 -20.79 -0.25
N LEU A 48 -5.02 -20.23 -1.34
CA LEU A 48 -6.42 -19.82 -1.43
C LEU A 48 -7.10 -20.96 -2.19
N LYS A 49 -7.94 -21.75 -1.51
CA LYS A 49 -8.76 -22.78 -2.17
C LYS A 49 -9.51 -22.11 -3.32
N MET A 50 -9.22 -22.54 -4.54
CA MET A 50 -9.92 -22.09 -5.74
C MET A 50 -11.27 -22.79 -5.82
N ASP A 51 -12.22 -22.37 -5.00
CA ASP A 51 -13.62 -22.69 -5.24
C ASP A 51 -14.13 -21.77 -6.36
N GLY A 52 -14.54 -22.39 -7.47
CA GLY A 52 -14.74 -21.78 -8.78
C GLY A 52 -16.00 -20.92 -8.94
N GLU A 53 -16.08 -19.82 -8.20
CA GLU A 53 -17.03 -18.76 -8.52
C GLU A 53 -16.43 -17.80 -9.56
N GLU A 54 -17.12 -17.68 -10.70
CA GLU A 54 -16.80 -16.71 -11.73
C GLU A 54 -17.18 -15.30 -11.27
N LEU A 55 -16.49 -14.28 -11.79
CA LEU A 55 -16.91 -12.90 -11.57
C LEU A 55 -18.28 -12.70 -12.21
N THR A 56 -19.15 -11.96 -11.54
CA THR A 56 -20.45 -11.56 -12.09
C THR A 56 -20.25 -10.72 -13.36
N GLU A 57 -21.28 -10.62 -14.19
CA GLU A 57 -21.25 -9.74 -15.37
C GLU A 57 -21.02 -8.27 -14.98
N GLN A 58 -21.61 -7.85 -13.86
CA GLN A 58 -21.42 -6.51 -13.30
C GLN A 58 -19.97 -6.27 -12.89
N GLU A 59 -19.33 -7.19 -12.18
CA GLU A 59 -17.91 -7.09 -11.82
C GLU A 59 -17.01 -7.10 -13.06
N THR A 60 -17.32 -7.95 -14.03
CA THR A 60 -16.57 -8.04 -15.28
C THR A 60 -16.62 -6.72 -16.06
N ALA A 61 -17.79 -6.08 -16.11
CA ALA A 61 -17.96 -4.78 -16.75
C ALA A 61 -17.25 -3.66 -15.96
N LEU A 62 -17.38 -3.66 -14.63
CA LEU A 62 -16.77 -2.64 -13.75
C LEU A 62 -15.23 -2.69 -13.80
N TYR A 63 -14.66 -3.90 -13.79
CA TYR A 63 -13.22 -4.13 -13.72
C TYR A 63 -12.57 -4.41 -15.08
N ASP A 64 -13.26 -4.27 -16.21
CA ASP A 64 -12.74 -4.61 -17.56
C ASP A 64 -11.32 -4.05 -17.79
N ARG A 65 -11.10 -2.77 -17.50
CA ARG A 65 -9.77 -2.13 -17.67
C ARG A 65 -8.70 -2.74 -16.78
N GLN A 66 -9.05 -3.10 -15.56
CA GLN A 66 -8.15 -3.69 -14.57
C GLN A 66 -7.82 -5.15 -14.91
N ILE A 67 -8.84 -5.91 -15.33
CA ILE A 67 -8.72 -7.28 -15.84
C ILE A 67 -7.77 -7.33 -17.05
N ARG A 68 -7.75 -6.33 -17.92
CA ARG A 68 -6.77 -6.25 -19.03
C ARG A 68 -5.32 -6.10 -18.56
N VAL A 69 -5.09 -5.53 -17.38
CA VAL A 69 -3.75 -5.30 -16.82
C VAL A 69 -3.24 -6.56 -16.11
N TRP A 70 -4.01 -7.11 -15.18
CA TRP A 70 -3.56 -8.22 -14.34
C TRP A 70 -4.27 -9.56 -14.58
N GLY A 71 -5.27 -9.62 -15.46
CA GLY A 71 -5.98 -10.84 -15.84
C GLY A 71 -7.12 -11.21 -14.88
N VAL A 72 -8.05 -12.02 -15.38
CA VAL A 72 -9.28 -12.40 -14.65
C VAL A 72 -8.99 -13.16 -13.36
N ASP A 73 -8.01 -14.06 -13.36
CA ASP A 73 -7.67 -14.85 -12.16
C ASP A 73 -7.12 -13.97 -11.04
N ALA A 74 -6.37 -12.92 -11.38
CA ALA A 74 -5.88 -11.95 -10.40
C ALA A 74 -7.05 -11.15 -9.81
N GLN A 75 -8.00 -10.73 -10.64
CA GLN A 75 -9.21 -10.05 -10.17
C GLN A 75 -10.05 -10.96 -9.25
N ARG A 76 -10.20 -12.24 -9.57
CA ARG A 76 -10.88 -13.22 -8.69
C ARG A 76 -10.18 -13.40 -7.34
N ARG A 77 -8.84 -13.34 -7.30
CA ARG A 77 -8.11 -13.38 -6.02
C ARG A 77 -8.28 -12.08 -5.23
N LEU A 78 -8.30 -10.93 -5.91
CA LEU A 78 -8.60 -9.64 -5.29
C LEU A 78 -9.98 -9.65 -4.63
N SER A 79 -11.03 -10.06 -5.35
CA SER A 79 -12.40 -10.10 -4.82
C SER A 79 -12.62 -11.09 -3.66
N LYS A 80 -11.65 -11.98 -3.39
CA LYS A 80 -11.67 -12.91 -2.24
C LYS A 80 -10.71 -12.53 -1.11
N SER A 81 -9.90 -11.49 -1.31
CA SER A 81 -8.93 -11.05 -0.31
C SER A 81 -9.60 -10.15 0.74
N HIS A 82 -9.16 -10.31 2.00
CA HIS A 82 -9.64 -9.51 3.12
C HIS A 82 -8.46 -8.80 3.78
N ILE A 83 -8.49 -7.46 3.82
CA ILE A 83 -7.39 -6.63 4.30
C ILE A 83 -7.78 -5.97 5.63
N LEU A 84 -6.98 -6.16 6.68
CA LEU A 84 -7.09 -5.40 7.93
C LEU A 84 -6.22 -4.14 7.84
N VAL A 85 -6.76 -3.00 8.24
CA VAL A 85 -6.07 -1.70 8.20
C VAL A 85 -6.25 -0.97 9.51
N THR A 86 -5.17 -0.52 10.12
CA THR A 86 -5.19 0.26 11.38
C THR A 86 -4.51 1.61 11.24
N GLY A 87 -4.82 2.53 12.16
CA GLY A 87 -4.14 3.82 12.28
C GLY A 87 -4.46 4.74 11.10
N ILE A 88 -5.76 4.92 10.85
CA ILE A 88 -6.29 5.65 9.71
C ILE A 88 -5.79 7.11 9.72
N SER A 89 -5.15 7.49 8.62
CA SER A 89 -4.59 8.81 8.34
C SER A 89 -4.86 9.18 6.89
N GLY A 90 -4.44 10.36 6.42
CA GLY A 90 -4.59 10.73 5.02
C GLY A 90 -3.93 9.71 4.07
N THR A 91 -2.72 9.29 4.44
CA THR A 91 -1.96 8.27 3.69
C THR A 91 -2.64 6.91 3.65
N ILE A 92 -3.19 6.47 4.79
CA ILE A 92 -3.94 5.20 4.86
C ILE A 92 -5.24 5.28 4.05
N VAL A 93 -5.94 6.42 4.07
CA VAL A 93 -7.18 6.58 3.31
C VAL A 93 -6.91 6.57 1.80
N GLU A 94 -5.81 7.17 1.35
CA GLU A 94 -5.33 7.04 -0.03
C GLU A 94 -5.04 5.57 -0.39
N PHE A 95 -4.37 4.82 0.50
CA PHE A 95 -4.19 3.38 0.33
C PHE A 95 -5.53 2.62 0.22
N CYS A 96 -6.46 2.84 1.16
CA CYS A 96 -7.76 2.19 1.19
C CYS A 96 -8.57 2.46 -0.07
N LYS A 97 -8.62 3.72 -0.52
CA LYS A 97 -9.28 4.11 -1.77
C LYS A 97 -8.74 3.30 -2.96
N ASN A 98 -7.42 3.14 -3.06
CA ASN A 98 -6.81 2.38 -4.15
C ASN A 98 -7.23 0.90 -4.14
N ILE A 99 -7.20 0.23 -2.99
CA ILE A 99 -7.57 -1.20 -2.92
C ILE A 99 -9.09 -1.44 -3.05
N VAL A 100 -9.92 -0.51 -2.58
CA VAL A 100 -11.38 -0.56 -2.75
C VAL A 100 -11.75 -0.37 -4.23
N LEU A 101 -11.14 0.60 -4.91
CA LEU A 101 -11.34 0.80 -6.35
C LEU A 101 -10.79 -0.38 -7.18
N ALA A 102 -9.75 -1.07 -6.69
CA ALA A 102 -9.22 -2.28 -7.31
C ALA A 102 -10.13 -3.52 -7.13
N GLY A 103 -11.18 -3.42 -6.30
CA GLY A 103 -12.12 -4.51 -6.08
C GLY A 103 -11.60 -5.61 -5.16
N VAL A 104 -10.93 -5.23 -4.07
CA VAL A 104 -10.63 -6.17 -2.99
C VAL A 104 -11.93 -6.67 -2.35
N GLY A 105 -12.01 -7.93 -1.94
CA GLY A 105 -13.26 -8.50 -1.42
C GLY A 105 -13.76 -7.81 -0.16
N SER A 106 -12.85 -7.54 0.78
CA SER A 106 -13.21 -6.87 2.03
C SER A 106 -12.07 -6.05 2.62
N VAL A 107 -12.43 -4.96 3.28
CA VAL A 107 -11.54 -4.12 4.09
C VAL A 107 -12.14 -3.98 5.49
N THR A 108 -11.36 -4.27 6.52
CA THR A 108 -11.73 -3.98 7.92
C THR A 108 -10.83 -2.88 8.44
N LEU A 109 -11.44 -1.78 8.89
CA LEU A 109 -10.76 -0.62 9.47
C LEU A 109 -10.79 -0.74 11.00
N MET A 110 -9.68 -0.38 11.64
CA MET A 110 -9.55 -0.36 13.10
C MET A 110 -8.89 0.93 13.54
N ASP A 111 -9.71 1.85 14.07
CA ASP A 111 -9.24 3.12 14.63
C ASP A 111 -10.33 3.79 15.47
N ASP A 112 -10.27 3.56 16.77
CA ASP A 112 -11.25 4.08 17.74
C ASP A 112 -11.03 5.56 18.10
N ARG A 113 -10.02 6.22 17.53
CA ARG A 113 -9.78 7.64 17.80
C ARG A 113 -10.99 8.45 17.35
N LYS A 114 -11.33 9.48 18.11
CA LYS A 114 -12.33 10.46 17.70
C LYS A 114 -11.78 11.31 16.57
N VAL A 115 -12.67 11.76 15.70
CA VAL A 115 -12.33 12.77 14.69
C VAL A 115 -11.93 14.07 15.40
N THR A 116 -10.84 14.67 14.95
CA THR A 116 -10.34 15.99 15.37
C THR A 116 -10.19 16.89 14.15
N GLU A 117 -10.00 18.20 14.36
CA GLU A 117 -9.70 19.11 13.24
C GLU A 117 -8.45 18.68 12.44
N GLU A 118 -7.41 18.21 13.14
CA GLU A 118 -6.19 17.67 12.52
C GLU A 118 -6.48 16.45 11.64
N SER A 119 -7.50 15.66 12.00
CA SER A 119 -7.88 14.47 11.23
C SER A 119 -8.35 14.84 9.82
N MET A 120 -8.86 16.06 9.61
CA MET A 120 -9.41 16.51 8.32
C MET A 120 -8.34 16.97 7.32
N TRP A 121 -7.16 17.39 7.77
CA TRP A 121 -6.19 18.09 6.91
C TRP A 121 -5.71 17.28 5.71
N ALA A 122 -5.49 15.98 5.91
CA ALA A 122 -5.03 15.06 4.87
C ALA A 122 -6.05 13.98 4.52
N ASN A 123 -7.18 13.92 5.22
CA ASN A 123 -8.19 12.87 5.04
C ASN A 123 -9.41 13.41 4.30
N PHE A 124 -9.46 13.16 2.99
CA PHE A 124 -10.54 13.65 2.13
C PHE A 124 -11.92 13.02 2.43
N LEU A 125 -12.01 11.99 3.28
CA LEU A 125 -13.27 11.36 3.67
C LEU A 125 -13.94 12.05 4.87
N ILE A 126 -13.20 12.87 5.62
CA ILE A 126 -13.75 13.59 6.76
C ILE A 126 -14.14 14.98 6.27
N THR A 127 -15.43 15.26 6.25
CA THR A 127 -15.95 16.55 5.79
C THR A 127 -15.88 17.61 6.91
N PRO A 128 -15.84 18.91 6.56
CA PRO A 128 -15.91 19.98 7.55
C PRO A 128 -17.24 20.09 8.31
N ASP A 129 -18.29 19.34 7.92
CA ASP A 129 -19.58 19.34 8.60
C ASP A 129 -19.53 18.39 9.80
N GLU A 130 -19.37 18.96 10.99
CA GLU A 130 -19.26 18.23 12.26
C GLU A 130 -20.43 17.27 12.51
N ASN A 131 -21.64 17.60 12.04
CA ASN A 131 -22.81 16.73 12.20
C ASN A 131 -22.64 15.37 11.50
N MET A 132 -21.75 15.28 10.50
CA MET A 132 -21.50 14.04 9.75
C MET A 132 -20.64 13.04 10.51
N TRP A 133 -19.87 13.51 11.49
CA TRP A 133 -18.90 12.69 12.23
C TRP A 133 -18.99 12.81 13.76
N ASP A 134 -19.86 13.67 14.30
CA ASP A 134 -20.08 13.75 15.74
C ASP A 134 -20.45 12.38 16.33
N GLY A 135 -19.82 12.04 17.44
CA GLY A 135 -19.95 10.74 18.10
C GLY A 135 -19.31 9.54 17.38
N LYS A 136 -18.78 9.68 16.17
CA LYS A 136 -18.11 8.61 15.41
C LYS A 136 -16.60 8.60 15.62
N SER A 137 -16.02 7.41 15.50
CA SER A 137 -14.58 7.22 15.36
C SER A 137 -14.10 7.52 13.93
N VAL A 138 -12.79 7.73 13.77
CA VAL A 138 -12.16 7.92 12.45
C VAL A 138 -12.46 6.73 11.53
N ALA A 139 -12.39 5.49 12.06
CA ALA A 139 -12.71 4.31 11.27
C ALA A 139 -14.16 4.26 10.80
N GLU A 140 -15.13 4.64 11.64
CA GLU A 140 -16.55 4.70 11.29
C GLU A 140 -16.81 5.72 10.17
N VAL A 141 -16.23 6.92 10.25
CA VAL A 141 -16.39 7.95 9.20
C VAL A 141 -15.75 7.51 7.89
N CYS A 142 -14.55 6.95 7.93
CA CYS A 142 -13.88 6.47 6.72
C CYS A 142 -14.57 5.24 6.12
N CYS A 143 -15.18 4.38 6.94
CA CYS A 143 -15.95 3.22 6.47
C CYS A 143 -17.14 3.67 5.60
N ASP A 144 -17.90 4.66 6.06
CA ASP A 144 -19.04 5.21 5.31
C ASP A 144 -18.59 5.69 3.92
N GLY A 145 -17.57 6.55 3.87
CA GLY A 145 -17.08 7.12 2.62
C GLY A 145 -16.38 6.11 1.70
N LEU A 146 -15.63 5.14 2.23
CA LEU A 146 -14.99 4.09 1.43
C LEU A 146 -16.01 3.14 0.79
N SER A 147 -17.11 2.87 1.48
CA SER A 147 -18.18 2.00 0.96
C SER A 147 -18.83 2.58 -0.30
N GLU A 148 -18.85 3.91 -0.44
CA GLU A 148 -19.40 4.59 -1.63
C GLU A 148 -18.52 4.45 -2.87
N PHE A 149 -17.20 4.26 -2.72
CA PHE A 149 -16.28 4.13 -3.86
C PHE A 149 -16.53 2.87 -4.67
N ASN A 150 -16.93 1.78 -4.03
CA ASN A 150 -17.17 0.51 -4.70
C ASN A 150 -18.17 -0.37 -3.95
N PRO A 151 -19.45 -0.43 -4.38
CA PRO A 151 -20.47 -1.26 -3.74
C PRO A 151 -20.18 -2.77 -3.77
N MET A 152 -19.24 -3.24 -4.59
CA MET A 152 -18.82 -4.65 -4.62
C MET A 152 -17.84 -5.00 -3.49
N VAL A 153 -17.30 -4.01 -2.78
CA VAL A 153 -16.32 -4.21 -1.72
C VAL A 153 -16.98 -4.05 -0.36
N HIS A 154 -16.85 -5.05 0.51
CA HIS A 154 -17.36 -4.95 1.87
C HIS A 154 -16.36 -4.20 2.77
N VAL A 155 -16.70 -2.97 3.17
CA VAL A 155 -15.94 -2.19 4.13
C VAL A 155 -16.62 -2.28 5.50
N SER A 156 -15.84 -2.52 6.56
CA SER A 156 -16.34 -2.71 7.92
C SER A 156 -15.40 -2.10 8.95
N VAL A 157 -15.89 -1.94 10.18
CA VAL A 157 -15.11 -1.47 11.31
C VAL A 157 -15.03 -2.54 12.39
N GLU A 158 -13.83 -2.70 12.96
CA GLU A 158 -13.60 -3.49 14.18
C GLU A 158 -13.07 -2.55 15.27
N LYS A 159 -13.68 -2.58 16.46
CA LYS A 159 -13.26 -1.74 17.60
C LYS A 159 -12.16 -2.42 18.40
N GLY A 160 -11.30 -1.62 19.02
CA GLY A 160 -10.26 -2.08 19.93
C GLY A 160 -8.84 -1.81 19.44
N ASN A 161 -7.90 -2.54 20.01
CA ASN A 161 -6.47 -2.39 19.75
C ASN A 161 -5.92 -3.70 19.17
N LEU A 162 -5.14 -3.63 18.09
CA LEU A 162 -4.53 -4.83 17.50
C LEU A 162 -3.85 -5.73 18.53
N SER A 163 -3.20 -5.13 19.53
CA SER A 163 -2.47 -5.87 20.57
C SER A 163 -3.36 -6.64 21.55
N THR A 164 -4.68 -6.44 21.53
CA THR A 164 -5.61 -7.14 22.44
C THR A 164 -6.23 -8.39 21.83
N PHE A 165 -6.17 -8.53 20.50
CA PHE A 165 -6.69 -9.71 19.82
C PHE A 165 -5.73 -10.90 19.90
N ASP A 166 -6.30 -12.10 19.92
CA ASP A 166 -5.53 -13.33 19.79
C ASP A 166 -5.13 -13.60 18.34
N GLY A 167 -4.39 -14.68 18.12
CA GLY A 167 -3.95 -15.05 16.77
C GLY A 167 -5.09 -15.47 15.84
N GLU A 168 -6.19 -16.01 16.37
CA GLU A 168 -7.31 -16.54 15.57
C GLU A 168 -8.08 -15.42 14.87
N PHE A 169 -8.17 -14.24 15.53
CA PHE A 169 -8.71 -13.03 14.91
C PHE A 169 -8.06 -12.72 13.55
N TYR A 170 -6.76 -12.99 13.41
CA TYR A 170 -6.01 -12.67 12.20
C TYR A 170 -6.22 -13.67 11.06
N ASP A 171 -6.66 -14.90 11.35
CA ASP A 171 -6.71 -15.99 10.38
C ASP A 171 -7.69 -15.75 9.20
N LYS A 172 -8.58 -14.76 9.33
CA LYS A 172 -9.50 -14.31 8.26
C LYS A 172 -8.86 -13.34 7.25
N PHE A 173 -7.72 -12.73 7.57
CA PHE A 173 -7.12 -11.70 6.71
C PHE A 173 -6.04 -12.25 5.78
N SER A 174 -6.04 -11.78 4.54
CA SER A 174 -4.97 -12.01 3.57
C SER A 174 -3.77 -11.09 3.81
N ALA A 175 -4.01 -9.89 4.34
CA ALA A 175 -2.98 -8.95 4.73
C ALA A 175 -3.38 -8.07 5.91
N VAL A 176 -2.38 -7.62 6.67
CA VAL A 176 -2.52 -6.64 7.74
C VAL A 176 -1.63 -5.44 7.42
N VAL A 177 -2.24 -4.25 7.41
CA VAL A 177 -1.56 -2.97 7.15
C VAL A 177 -1.60 -2.13 8.42
N VAL A 178 -0.42 -1.79 8.90
CA VAL A 178 -0.23 -1.05 10.15
C VAL A 178 0.27 0.36 9.89
N GLY A 179 -0.60 1.35 10.07
CA GLY A 179 -0.24 2.76 10.15
C GLY A 179 -0.25 3.26 11.59
N ARG A 180 0.49 4.34 11.87
CA ARG A 180 0.43 5.12 13.13
C ARG A 180 0.49 4.30 14.42
N CYS A 181 1.29 3.24 14.45
CA CYS A 181 1.43 2.36 15.62
C CYS A 181 2.85 2.41 16.19
N SER A 182 2.99 2.12 17.47
CA SER A 182 4.30 2.06 18.12
C SER A 182 5.20 0.99 17.49
N LEU A 183 6.52 1.17 17.61
CA LEU A 183 7.51 0.17 17.20
C LEU A 183 7.23 -1.22 17.81
N ALA A 184 6.86 -1.26 19.09
CA ALA A 184 6.52 -2.49 19.80
C ALA A 184 5.28 -3.18 19.19
N THR A 185 4.25 -2.41 18.85
CA THR A 185 3.04 -2.92 18.18
C THR A 185 3.37 -3.46 16.80
N LYS A 186 4.12 -2.71 15.97
CA LYS A 186 4.53 -3.16 14.62
C LYS A 186 5.24 -4.53 14.68
N LYS A 187 6.22 -4.69 15.59
CA LYS A 187 6.93 -5.95 15.83
C LYS A 187 5.99 -7.09 16.24
N ARG A 188 5.14 -6.83 17.24
CA ARG A 188 4.21 -7.83 17.77
C ARG A 188 3.24 -8.34 16.70
N ILE A 189 2.64 -7.44 15.93
CA ILE A 189 1.65 -7.81 14.90
C ILE A 189 2.31 -8.56 13.74
N ASN A 190 3.49 -8.14 13.31
CA ASN A 190 4.25 -8.89 12.30
C ASN A 190 4.53 -10.33 12.76
N GLU A 191 4.95 -10.51 14.01
CA GLU A 191 5.22 -11.82 14.59
C GLU A 191 3.95 -12.68 14.71
N ILE A 192 2.81 -12.08 15.04
CA ILE A 192 1.51 -12.78 15.01
C ILE A 192 1.20 -13.27 13.59
N CYS A 193 1.35 -12.41 12.57
CA CYS A 193 1.13 -12.78 11.16
C CYS A 193 2.04 -13.94 10.70
N ARG A 194 3.31 -13.96 11.13
CA ARG A 194 4.28 -15.04 10.81
C ARG A 194 3.94 -16.37 11.48
N LYS A 195 3.29 -16.35 12.63
CA LYS A 195 2.90 -17.55 13.39
C LYS A 195 1.58 -18.17 12.92
N ARG A 196 0.89 -17.58 11.94
CA ARG A 196 -0.39 -18.08 11.48
C ARG A 196 -0.24 -19.32 10.58
N PRO A 197 -1.21 -20.26 10.61
CA PRO A 197 -1.17 -21.45 9.76
C PRO A 197 -1.30 -21.10 8.28
N ASN A 198 -2.06 -20.05 7.96
CA ASN A 198 -2.13 -19.46 6.64
C ASN A 198 -1.23 -18.23 6.58
N ARG A 199 -0.54 -18.04 5.46
CA ARG A 199 0.34 -16.89 5.24
C ARG A 199 -0.49 -15.60 5.22
N ILE A 200 -0.16 -14.68 6.13
CA ILE A 200 -0.71 -13.32 6.17
C ILE A 200 0.41 -12.36 5.77
N ALA A 201 0.19 -11.57 4.72
CA ALA A 201 1.11 -10.50 4.36
C ALA A 201 1.06 -9.38 5.41
N PHE A 202 2.21 -8.82 5.76
CA PHE A 202 2.30 -7.74 6.73
C PHE A 202 2.93 -6.50 6.09
N TYR A 203 2.34 -5.35 6.35
CA TYR A 203 2.83 -4.06 5.87
C TYR A 203 2.83 -3.04 7.00
N THR A 204 3.82 -2.14 7.00
CA THR A 204 3.71 -0.87 7.71
C THR A 204 3.70 0.26 6.71
N ILE A 205 3.05 1.36 7.06
CA ILE A 205 3.03 2.58 6.27
C ILE A 205 3.01 3.77 7.21
N ASP A 206 4.00 4.63 7.07
CA ASP A 206 4.17 5.83 7.86
C ASP A 206 4.41 7.01 6.93
N CYS A 207 3.75 8.13 7.22
CA CYS A 207 3.96 9.41 6.57
C CYS A 207 4.17 10.44 7.68
N ARG A 208 5.28 11.17 7.62
CA ARG A 208 5.63 12.21 8.59
C ARG A 208 6.10 13.43 7.81
N ASP A 209 5.30 14.49 7.89
CA ASP A 209 5.45 15.71 7.10
C ASP A 209 5.58 15.37 5.60
N SER A 210 6.79 15.48 5.06
CA SER A 210 7.14 15.33 3.66
C SER A 210 7.89 14.04 3.34
N CYS A 211 7.89 13.09 4.27
CA CYS A 211 8.59 11.81 4.17
C CYS A 211 7.62 10.63 4.32
N GLY A 212 7.88 9.54 3.59
CA GLY A 212 7.13 8.30 3.67
C GLY A 212 8.02 7.07 3.80
N GLU A 213 7.57 6.10 4.60
CA GLU A 213 8.18 4.78 4.76
C GLU A 213 7.11 3.71 4.57
N ILE A 214 7.41 2.68 3.77
CA ILE A 214 6.64 1.44 3.69
C ILE A 214 7.58 0.30 4.06
N PHE A 215 7.11 -0.61 4.91
CA PHE A 215 7.72 -1.91 5.12
C PHE A 215 6.84 -3.02 4.54
N VAL A 216 7.46 -4.07 4.03
CA VAL A 216 6.81 -5.25 3.45
C VAL A 216 7.39 -6.52 4.05
N ASP A 217 6.55 -7.41 4.57
CA ASP A 217 6.89 -8.80 4.90
C ASP A 217 5.85 -9.75 4.29
N LEU A 218 6.24 -10.41 3.19
CA LEU A 218 5.42 -11.44 2.54
C LEU A 218 5.81 -12.86 2.98
N GLN A 219 6.72 -13.01 3.94
CA GLN A 219 7.30 -14.25 4.43
C GLN A 219 8.07 -15.01 3.33
N ASN A 220 7.74 -16.28 3.08
CA ASN A 220 8.22 -17.00 1.89
C ASN A 220 7.19 -16.83 0.77
N TYR A 221 7.53 -16.04 -0.25
CA TYR A 221 6.58 -15.63 -1.28
C TYR A 221 7.06 -15.99 -2.68
N SER A 222 6.21 -16.70 -3.42
CA SER A 222 6.39 -16.99 -4.85
C SER A 222 5.53 -16.04 -5.69
N TYR A 223 6.07 -15.54 -6.79
CA TYR A 223 5.33 -14.74 -7.76
C TYR A 223 5.80 -15.01 -9.19
N ALA A 224 5.00 -14.60 -10.16
CA ALA A 224 5.28 -14.74 -11.58
C ALA A 224 5.86 -13.44 -12.14
N GLN A 225 7.06 -13.53 -12.71
CA GLN A 225 7.69 -12.45 -13.46
C GLN A 225 7.66 -12.77 -14.95
N LYS A 226 7.15 -11.84 -15.77
CA LYS A 226 7.19 -11.97 -17.22
C LYS A 226 8.53 -11.41 -17.73
N LYS A 227 9.40 -12.27 -18.23
CA LYS A 227 10.65 -11.89 -18.89
C LYS A 227 10.55 -12.21 -20.37
N LEU A 228 10.54 -11.18 -21.21
CA LEU A 228 10.34 -11.30 -22.66
C LEU A 228 9.03 -12.08 -22.96
N GLU A 229 9.14 -13.31 -23.42
CA GLU A 229 8.03 -14.20 -23.78
C GLU A 229 7.78 -15.32 -22.75
N GLU A 230 8.63 -15.45 -21.74
CA GLU A 230 8.52 -16.51 -20.73
C GLU A 230 8.01 -15.98 -19.39
N THR A 231 7.22 -16.79 -18.71
CA THR A 231 6.79 -16.53 -17.33
C THR A 231 7.64 -17.36 -16.40
N VAL A 232 8.45 -16.70 -15.57
CA VAL A 232 9.37 -17.34 -14.61
C VAL A 232 8.80 -17.22 -13.21
N GLU A 233 8.80 -18.32 -12.46
CA GLU A 233 8.51 -18.29 -11.02
C GLU A 233 9.71 -17.71 -10.28
N CYS A 234 9.49 -16.66 -9.51
CA CYS A 234 10.48 -16.04 -8.64
C CYS A 234 10.08 -16.27 -7.19
N ARG A 235 11.08 -16.43 -6.31
CA ARG A 235 10.88 -16.64 -4.88
C ARG A 235 11.62 -15.57 -4.09
N LEU A 236 10.94 -14.97 -3.14
CA LEU A 236 11.49 -14.01 -2.19
C LEU A 236 11.28 -14.52 -0.77
N LYS A 237 12.32 -14.37 0.04
CA LYS A 237 12.27 -14.59 1.48
C LYS A 237 12.41 -13.25 2.18
N TYR A 238 11.43 -12.93 3.02
CA TYR A 238 11.38 -11.69 3.78
C TYR A 238 11.85 -11.91 5.22
N SER A 239 12.63 -10.94 5.73
CA SER A 239 12.92 -10.81 7.15
C SER A 239 11.69 -10.26 7.86
N SER A 240 11.47 -10.64 9.14
CA SER A 240 10.48 -9.95 9.97
C SER A 240 10.82 -8.47 10.11
N PHE A 241 9.82 -7.69 10.48
CA PHE A 241 10.01 -6.29 10.85
C PHE A 241 11.04 -6.16 11.98
N GLU A 242 10.97 -7.02 13.01
CA GLU A 242 11.92 -7.02 14.11
C GLU A 242 13.36 -7.29 13.65
N GLU A 243 13.58 -8.31 12.84
CA GLU A 243 14.90 -8.61 12.26
C GLU A 243 15.43 -7.43 11.43
N ALA A 244 14.57 -6.83 10.59
CA ALA A 244 14.97 -5.76 9.68
C ALA A 244 15.34 -4.46 10.42
N VAL A 245 14.59 -4.06 11.45
CA VAL A 245 14.92 -2.86 12.24
C VAL A 245 16.04 -3.09 13.26
N ALA A 246 16.37 -4.35 13.57
CA ALA A 246 17.47 -4.72 14.47
C ALA A 246 18.81 -4.88 13.75
N LEU A 247 18.86 -4.78 12.41
CA LEU A 247 20.10 -4.91 11.67
C LEU A 247 21.11 -3.83 12.09
N PRO A 248 22.37 -4.23 12.42
CA PRO A 248 23.41 -3.26 12.73
C PRO A 248 23.57 -2.29 11.56
N TRP A 249 23.55 -0.99 11.82
CA TRP A 249 23.56 0.02 10.73
C TRP A 249 24.81 -0.07 9.85
N LYS A 250 25.94 -0.51 10.41
CA LYS A 250 27.18 -0.78 9.66
C LYS A 250 27.07 -1.91 8.62
N SER A 251 26.02 -2.74 8.71
CA SER A 251 25.76 -3.84 7.78
C SER A 251 24.88 -3.43 6.60
N LEU A 252 24.24 -2.25 6.70
CA LEU A 252 23.42 -1.71 5.63
C LEU A 252 24.28 -1.23 4.45
N PRO A 253 23.71 -1.17 3.24
CA PRO A 253 24.39 -0.63 2.07
C PRO A 253 24.99 0.76 2.34
N ARG A 254 26.18 1.05 1.77
CA ARG A 254 26.84 2.37 1.93
C ARG A 254 25.98 3.56 1.48
N ARG A 255 25.00 3.32 0.60
CA ARG A 255 24.05 4.31 0.09
C ARG A 255 22.64 4.09 0.65
N ALA A 256 22.55 3.50 1.83
CA ALA A 256 21.30 3.32 2.53
C ALA A 256 20.56 4.65 2.70
N SER A 257 19.24 4.58 2.64
CA SER A 257 18.39 5.75 2.76
C SER A 257 18.65 6.47 4.09
N LYS A 258 18.92 7.77 4.03
CA LYS A 258 19.03 8.61 5.23
C LYS A 258 17.73 8.60 6.05
N LEU A 259 16.60 8.44 5.36
CA LEU A 259 15.28 8.33 5.97
C LEU A 259 15.15 7.09 6.84
N TYR A 260 15.76 5.96 6.46
CA TYR A 260 15.77 4.77 7.33
C TYR A 260 16.34 5.11 8.70
N PHE A 261 17.55 5.67 8.75
CA PHE A 261 18.22 5.99 10.02
C PHE A 261 17.43 7.00 10.84
N ALA A 262 16.91 8.05 10.19
CA ALA A 262 16.12 9.08 10.86
C ALA A 262 14.83 8.51 11.46
N MET A 263 14.10 7.65 10.73
CA MET A 263 12.91 6.96 11.25
C MET A 263 13.25 6.07 12.45
N ARG A 264 14.37 5.33 12.41
CA ARG A 264 14.81 4.51 13.56
C ARG A 264 15.15 5.35 14.80
N VAL A 265 15.76 6.54 14.62
CA VAL A 265 16.01 7.48 15.74
C VAL A 265 14.69 7.96 16.35
N ILE A 266 13.73 8.37 15.52
CA ILE A 266 12.42 8.87 15.98
C ILE A 266 11.64 7.76 16.71
N GLU A 267 11.56 6.56 16.14
CA GLU A 267 10.86 5.43 16.75
C GLU A 267 11.49 5.01 18.09
N LYS A 268 12.82 5.08 18.20
CA LYS A 268 13.52 4.80 19.47
C LYS A 268 13.25 5.89 20.51
N PHE A 269 13.24 7.16 20.09
CA PHE A 269 12.88 8.27 20.98
C PHE A 269 11.45 8.14 21.49
N GLU A 270 10.49 7.86 20.60
CA GLU A 270 9.09 7.63 20.96
C GLU A 270 8.96 6.49 21.97
N GLN A 271 9.68 5.38 21.75
CA GLN A 271 9.68 4.26 22.67
C GLN A 271 10.26 4.62 24.05
N ASP A 272 11.39 5.33 24.11
CA ASP A 272 12.09 5.65 25.35
C ASP A 272 11.32 6.66 26.21
N GLU A 273 10.69 7.64 25.57
CA GLU A 273 9.92 8.70 26.23
C GLU A 273 8.43 8.32 26.41
N GLY A 274 8.03 7.12 25.98
CA GLY A 274 6.64 6.66 26.06
C GLY A 274 5.67 7.48 25.21
N ARG A 275 6.15 8.10 24.12
CA ARG A 275 5.32 8.83 23.16
C ARG A 275 4.64 7.87 22.19
N THR A 276 3.42 8.18 21.78
CA THR A 276 2.78 7.52 20.66
C THR A 276 3.14 8.22 19.34
N PRO A 277 3.09 7.52 18.19
CA PRO A 277 3.34 8.14 16.90
C PRO A 277 2.46 9.37 16.69
N GLY A 278 3.11 10.53 16.56
CA GLY A 278 2.43 11.81 16.42
C GLY A 278 2.47 12.77 17.59
N GLU A 279 2.85 12.28 18.77
CA GLU A 279 2.97 13.11 19.98
C GLU A 279 4.33 13.83 20.07
N THR A 280 5.26 13.51 19.16
CA THR A 280 6.53 14.22 19.05
C THR A 280 6.33 15.60 18.44
N SER A 281 7.11 16.57 18.91
CA SER A 281 7.09 17.95 18.41
C SER A 281 8.51 18.49 18.24
N ILE A 282 8.64 19.68 17.67
CA ILE A 282 9.94 20.36 17.57
C ILE A 282 10.59 20.63 18.94
N ALA A 283 9.80 20.67 20.02
CA ALA A 283 10.32 20.81 21.39
C ALA A 283 11.20 19.61 21.81
N ASP A 284 11.00 18.45 21.17
CA ASP A 284 11.75 17.22 21.44
C ASP A 284 13.11 17.18 20.71
N LEU A 285 13.35 18.09 19.76
CA LEU A 285 14.52 18.08 18.87
C LEU A 285 15.84 17.96 19.63
N HIS A 286 16.01 18.72 20.73
CA HIS A 286 17.24 18.68 21.52
C HIS A 286 17.55 17.28 22.05
N ASN A 287 16.54 16.56 22.54
CA ASN A 287 16.73 15.21 23.08
C ASN A 287 16.87 14.18 21.95
N VAL A 288 16.17 14.37 20.83
CA VAL A 288 16.30 13.55 19.63
C VAL A 288 17.72 13.65 19.04
N LEU A 289 18.32 14.84 19.00
CA LEU A 289 19.70 15.04 18.53
C LEU A 289 20.73 14.38 19.47
N LYS A 290 20.49 14.38 20.78
CA LYS A 290 21.33 13.61 21.73
C LYS A 290 21.23 12.11 21.47
N LEU A 291 20.01 11.60 21.26
CA LEU A 291 19.79 10.18 20.95
C LEU A 291 20.43 9.80 19.62
N LYS A 292 20.29 10.63 18.58
CA LYS A 292 20.95 10.47 17.28
C LYS A 292 22.45 10.24 17.46
N LYS A 293 23.12 11.10 18.24
CA LYS A 293 24.55 11.00 18.50
C LYS A 293 24.92 9.68 19.19
N LEU A 294 24.18 9.31 20.23
CA LEU A 294 24.39 8.04 20.95
C LEU A 294 24.24 6.83 20.02
N LEU A 295 23.18 6.78 19.21
CA LEU A 295 22.94 5.68 18.28
C LEU A 295 24.00 5.62 17.17
N CYS A 296 24.45 6.77 16.65
CA CYS A 296 25.55 6.84 15.69
C CYS A 296 26.87 6.30 16.27
N GLU A 297 27.19 6.64 17.52
CA GLU A 297 28.37 6.12 18.23
C GLU A 297 28.27 4.61 18.45
N GLU A 298 27.15 4.12 18.99
CA GLU A 298 26.89 2.70 19.25
C GLU A 298 26.94 1.84 17.98
N GLN A 299 26.36 2.34 16.89
CA GLN A 299 26.28 1.62 15.62
C GLN A 299 27.48 1.86 14.70
N SER A 300 28.45 2.69 15.13
CA SER A 300 29.64 3.05 14.34
C SER A 300 29.30 3.67 12.98
N VAL A 301 28.31 4.57 12.95
CA VAL A 301 27.88 5.29 11.75
C VAL A 301 28.13 6.78 11.93
N ASN A 302 28.58 7.45 10.86
CA ASN A 302 28.82 8.88 10.90
C ASN A 302 27.50 9.67 11.02
N GLU A 303 27.44 10.65 11.94
CA GLU A 303 26.25 11.48 12.16
C GLU A 303 25.72 12.18 10.89
N SER A 304 26.57 12.43 9.89
CA SER A 304 26.15 13.02 8.60
C SER A 304 25.21 12.14 7.76
N GLN A 305 25.08 10.85 8.11
CA GLN A 305 24.07 9.96 7.54
C GLN A 305 22.65 10.33 7.99
N ILE A 306 22.51 11.08 9.09
CA ILE A 306 21.24 11.49 9.67
C ILE A 306 21.24 13.03 9.77
N PRO A 307 20.81 13.74 8.71
CA PRO A 307 20.77 15.20 8.71
C PRO A 307 19.80 15.73 9.78
N ASP A 308 20.22 16.75 10.53
CA ASP A 308 19.37 17.35 11.58
C ASP A 308 18.08 17.93 10.99
N SER A 309 18.15 18.54 9.81
CA SER A 309 16.98 19.05 9.08
C SER A 309 15.98 17.98 8.66
N LEU A 310 16.41 16.72 8.53
CA LEU A 310 15.50 15.60 8.31
C LEU A 310 14.77 15.25 9.61
N LEU A 311 15.48 15.18 10.74
CA LEU A 311 14.85 14.93 12.05
C LEU A 311 13.87 16.04 12.44
N GLU A 312 14.21 17.31 12.17
CA GLU A 312 13.32 18.46 12.38
C GLU A 312 11.98 18.29 11.69
N ARG A 313 11.97 17.85 10.42
CA ARG A 313 10.75 17.58 9.65
C ARG A 313 9.96 16.39 10.19
N LEU A 314 10.64 15.30 10.54
CA LEU A 314 9.98 14.11 11.08
C LEU A 314 9.35 14.32 12.47
N LEU A 315 9.77 15.38 13.18
CA LEU A 315 9.26 15.75 14.49
C LEU A 315 8.03 16.66 14.45
N VAL A 316 7.57 17.12 13.28
CA VAL A 316 6.40 18.03 13.18
C VAL A 316 5.06 17.27 13.34
N GLY A 317 5.00 16.35 14.31
CA GLY A 317 3.78 15.66 14.73
C GLY A 317 3.10 14.84 13.62
N ASN A 318 1.78 15.03 13.52
CA ASN A 318 0.86 14.28 12.65
C ASN A 318 0.61 14.90 11.29
N ILE A 319 1.41 15.89 10.91
CA ILE A 319 1.22 16.55 9.64
C ILE A 319 1.54 15.56 8.52
N GLU A 320 0.58 15.35 7.64
CA GLU A 320 0.77 14.63 6.39
C GLU A 320 0.36 15.56 5.25
N HIS A 321 1.19 15.68 4.22
CA HIS A 321 0.82 16.47 3.04
C HIS A 321 0.01 15.60 2.07
N PRO A 322 -1.18 16.05 1.59
CA PRO A 322 -2.00 15.24 0.69
C PRO A 322 -1.27 14.69 -0.56
N PRO A 323 -0.38 15.45 -1.23
CA PRO A 323 0.40 14.91 -2.35
C PRO A 323 1.30 13.73 -1.95
N VAL A 324 1.89 13.78 -0.75
CA VAL A 324 2.73 12.69 -0.22
C VAL A 324 1.85 11.50 0.13
N CYS A 325 0.71 11.73 0.80
CA CYS A 325 -0.29 10.70 1.09
C CYS A 325 -0.68 9.92 -0.17
N ALA A 326 -0.96 10.63 -1.27
CA ALA A 326 -1.34 10.02 -2.54
C ALA A 326 -0.21 9.16 -3.15
N ILE A 327 1.05 9.61 -3.05
CA ILE A 327 2.22 8.85 -3.52
C ILE A 327 2.39 7.57 -2.70
N ILE A 328 2.49 7.69 -1.37
CA ILE A 328 2.79 6.53 -0.50
C ILE A 328 1.60 5.57 -0.47
N GLY A 329 0.37 6.08 -0.33
CA GLY A 329 -0.84 5.27 -0.35
C GLY A 329 -1.05 4.56 -1.69
N GLY A 330 -0.76 5.22 -2.81
CA GLY A 330 -0.81 4.61 -4.14
C GLY A 330 0.23 3.49 -4.32
N ILE A 331 1.47 3.71 -3.86
CA ILE A 331 2.53 2.69 -3.92
C ILE A 331 2.14 1.47 -3.08
N LEU A 332 1.70 1.64 -1.84
CA LEU A 332 1.27 0.51 -1.02
C LEU A 332 0.05 -0.19 -1.62
N GLY A 333 -0.91 0.56 -2.18
CA GLY A 333 -2.07 -0.01 -2.86
C GLY A 333 -1.66 -0.96 -3.98
N GLN A 334 -0.67 -0.54 -4.78
CA GLN A 334 -0.10 -1.36 -5.83
C GLN A 334 0.65 -2.59 -5.26
N GLU A 335 1.35 -2.47 -4.14
CA GLU A 335 2.03 -3.61 -3.50
C GLU A 335 1.06 -4.68 -2.98
N VAL A 336 -0.06 -4.27 -2.39
CA VAL A 336 -1.12 -5.21 -1.99
C VAL A 336 -1.71 -5.90 -3.21
N ILE A 337 -1.95 -5.17 -4.31
CA ILE A 337 -2.41 -5.76 -5.58
C ILE A 337 -1.39 -6.78 -6.12
N LYS A 338 -0.09 -6.49 -6.10
CA LYS A 338 0.96 -7.44 -6.52
C LYS A 338 0.98 -8.69 -5.63
N MET A 339 0.81 -8.52 -4.32
CA MET A 339 0.78 -9.63 -3.36
C MET A 339 -0.41 -10.57 -3.60
N VAL A 340 -1.58 -10.01 -3.92
CA VAL A 340 -2.78 -10.83 -4.20
C VAL A 340 -2.73 -11.44 -5.61
N SER A 341 -2.30 -10.65 -6.59
CA SER A 341 -2.26 -11.08 -7.99
C SER A 341 -1.11 -12.04 -8.28
N GLY A 342 -0.05 -12.08 -7.49
CA GLY A 342 1.15 -12.86 -7.80
C GLY A 342 1.88 -12.34 -9.04
N LYS A 343 1.62 -11.11 -9.47
CA LYS A 343 2.17 -10.50 -10.70
C LYS A 343 2.93 -9.23 -10.38
N GLY A 344 4.07 -9.07 -11.05
CA GLY A 344 4.96 -7.92 -10.88
C GLY A 344 5.91 -8.09 -9.69
N ASP A 345 7.04 -7.40 -9.74
CA ASP A 345 8.07 -7.48 -8.71
C ASP A 345 7.61 -6.73 -7.44
N PRO A 346 7.45 -7.43 -6.29
CA PRO A 346 7.12 -6.78 -5.04
C PRO A 346 8.33 -6.06 -4.44
N ILE A 347 8.07 -5.03 -3.63
CA ILE A 347 9.06 -4.32 -2.83
C ILE A 347 9.66 -5.28 -1.81
N LYS A 348 10.99 -5.41 -1.81
CA LYS A 348 11.76 -6.12 -0.79
C LYS A 348 12.82 -5.19 -0.20
N ASN A 349 12.74 -4.80 1.06
CA ASN A 349 11.57 -4.89 1.97
C ASN A 349 11.16 -3.53 2.53
N PHE A 350 11.91 -2.46 2.26
CA PHE A 350 11.50 -1.10 2.52
C PHE A 350 11.36 -0.29 1.25
N PHE A 351 10.44 0.66 1.29
CA PHE A 351 10.37 1.77 0.36
C PHE A 351 10.39 3.09 1.12
N PHE A 352 11.20 4.03 0.65
CA PHE A 352 11.37 5.36 1.21
C PHE A 352 11.04 6.42 0.19
N TYR A 353 10.40 7.50 0.63
CA TYR A 353 10.18 8.68 -0.18
C TYR A 353 10.45 9.94 0.62
N ASP A 354 11.12 10.91 0.00
CA ASP A 354 11.34 12.25 0.56
C ASP A 354 11.08 13.30 -0.51
N VAL A 355 10.17 14.24 -0.24
CA VAL A 355 9.86 15.34 -1.18
C VAL A 355 11.10 16.19 -1.47
N MET A 356 12.03 16.32 -0.53
CA MET A 356 13.18 17.23 -0.67
C MET A 356 14.12 16.84 -1.81
N ASP A 357 14.23 15.55 -2.12
CA ASP A 357 14.97 15.08 -3.29
C ASP A 357 14.10 14.42 -4.36
N GLY A 358 12.81 14.24 -4.07
CA GLY A 358 11.79 13.70 -4.97
C GLY A 358 11.97 12.22 -5.30
N LYS A 359 12.81 11.49 -4.54
CA LYS A 359 13.14 10.10 -4.86
C LYS A 359 12.28 9.11 -4.08
N GLY A 360 11.83 8.09 -4.79
CA GLY A 360 11.37 6.83 -4.21
C GLY A 360 12.49 5.78 -4.27
N ILE A 361 12.93 5.25 -3.13
CA ILE A 361 14.04 4.30 -3.03
C ILE A 361 13.52 3.00 -2.44
N ILE A 362 13.76 1.89 -3.13
CA ILE A 362 13.52 0.54 -2.60
C ILE A 362 14.84 0.04 -2.00
N GLU A 363 14.78 -0.49 -0.78
CA GLU A 363 15.95 -1.01 -0.08
C GLU A 363 15.68 -2.37 0.55
N ASP A 364 16.54 -3.36 0.26
CA ASP A 364 16.50 -4.68 0.90
C ASP A 364 17.30 -4.62 2.21
N VAL A 365 16.57 -4.43 3.31
CA VAL A 365 17.08 -4.41 4.68
C VAL A 365 16.87 -5.80 5.27
N SER A 366 17.65 -6.75 4.78
CA SER A 366 17.69 -8.14 5.25
C SER A 366 19.11 -8.52 5.65
N ALA A 367 19.23 -9.44 6.62
CA ALA A 367 20.54 -9.99 6.96
C ALA A 367 21.17 -10.62 5.71
N PRO A 368 22.48 -10.41 5.47
CA PRO A 368 23.15 -11.06 4.35
C PRO A 368 23.00 -12.58 4.50
N GLU A 369 22.63 -13.26 3.42
CA GLU A 369 22.56 -14.72 3.42
C GLU A 369 23.94 -15.25 3.83
N SER A 370 23.98 -16.06 4.90
CA SER A 370 25.18 -16.76 5.31
C SER A 370 25.65 -17.60 4.12
N SER A 371 26.82 -17.27 3.61
CA SER A 371 27.42 -17.86 2.39
C SER A 371 28.00 -19.23 2.67
#